data_AF-A0A0D3E1G6-F1
#
_entry.id   AF-A0A0D3E1G6-F1
#
_cell.length_a   1.000
_cell.length_b   1.000
_cell.length_c   1.000
_cell.angle_alpha   90.00
_cell.angle_beta   90.00
_cell.angle_gamma   90.00
#
_symmetry.space_group_name_H-M   'P 1'
#
loop_
_entity.id
_entity.type
_entity.pdbx_description
1 polymer ?
#
loop_
_entity_poly.entity_id
_entity_poly.type
_entity_poly.pdbx_seq_one_letter_code
_entity_poly.pdbx_strand_id
1 'polypeptide(L)'
;MQSLHTALVSASLHRRIQISTPHSLGILSHTTPPSSARFRQGYDKHVLKPLLSFLRTIASPFVVNPYPFFGYSPETLDFALFRPNPGLFDQDTKLHYTNMFDAQLDSVYSAMERLGFSDVAIVVGEIGWPSKGDRDQIGVDVATAAEFNRKVMDRVNSGTGTPLMPNRTFETYIFALFNENLKPGPISERNFGLFRSDLTPVYDIGILRPTVIAAAFRCVSKNCILFTSLVLEIDRLEHRIHRRTTGDHRSEDLRGSGGALQSLARRRRLYRGT
;
A
#
# COMPACT_ATOMS: atom_id res chain seq x y z
N MET A 1 9.14 15.48 -10.87
CA MET A 1 8.00 15.92 -10.02
C MET A 1 7.45 17.28 -10.44
N GLN A 2 8.28 18.31 -10.59
CA GLN A 2 7.83 19.65 -11.03
C GLN A 2 7.01 19.63 -12.33
N SER A 3 7.49 18.97 -13.39
CA SER A 3 6.75 18.89 -14.66
C SER A 3 5.38 18.21 -14.53
N LEU A 4 5.27 17.17 -13.68
CA LEU A 4 3.99 16.52 -13.39
C LEU A 4 3.05 17.49 -12.66
N HIS A 5 3.57 18.28 -11.72
CA HIS A 5 2.77 19.27 -11.01
C HIS A 5 2.28 20.37 -11.95
N THR A 6 3.15 20.88 -12.82
CA THR A 6 2.77 21.83 -13.87
C THR A 6 1.65 21.27 -14.75
N ALA A 7 1.73 20.01 -15.18
CA ALA A 7 0.68 19.38 -15.97
C ALA A 7 -0.65 19.28 -15.20
N LEU A 8 -0.62 18.91 -13.91
CA LEU A 8 -1.81 18.89 -13.05
C LEU A 8 -2.39 20.29 -12.81
N VAL A 9 -1.56 21.32 -12.73
CA VAL A 9 -2.01 22.71 -12.63
C VAL A 9 -2.70 23.13 -13.92
N SER A 10 -2.10 22.87 -15.08
CA SER A 10 -2.70 23.14 -16.39
C SER A 10 -4.03 22.42 -16.61
N ALA A 11 -4.19 21.23 -16.05
CA ALA A 11 -5.44 20.47 -16.09
C ALA A 11 -6.44 20.83 -14.96
N SER A 12 -6.12 21.79 -14.07
CA SER A 12 -6.92 22.11 -12.87
C SER A 12 -7.16 20.92 -11.92
N LEU A 13 -6.24 19.95 -11.89
CA LEU A 13 -6.31 18.73 -11.05
C LEU A 13 -5.39 18.77 -9.82
N HIS A 14 -4.49 19.75 -9.72
CA HIS A 14 -3.47 19.83 -8.65
C HIS A 14 -4.02 19.86 -7.21
N ARG A 15 -5.30 20.22 -7.01
CA ARG A 15 -5.97 20.18 -5.69
C ARG A 15 -6.58 18.81 -5.35
N ARG A 16 -6.72 17.93 -6.34
CA ARG A 16 -7.35 16.61 -6.22
C ARG A 16 -6.35 15.47 -6.32
N ILE A 17 -5.24 15.69 -7.00
CA ILE A 17 -4.17 14.70 -7.23
C ILE A 17 -2.89 15.28 -6.64
N GLN A 18 -2.41 14.66 -5.56
CA GLN A 18 -1.14 15.01 -4.93
C GLN A 18 0.03 14.33 -5.65
N ILE A 19 1.21 14.92 -5.58
CA ILE A 19 2.44 14.36 -6.13
C ILE A 19 3.39 14.02 -5.00
N SER A 20 3.86 12.78 -4.98
CA SER A 20 4.92 12.36 -4.08
C SER A 20 5.85 11.35 -4.76
N THR A 21 6.79 10.81 -4.01
CA THR A 21 7.64 9.69 -4.41
C THR A 21 7.87 8.81 -3.18
N PRO A 22 7.68 7.48 -3.28
CA PRO A 22 7.89 6.58 -2.15
C PRO A 22 9.39 6.36 -1.89
N HIS A 23 9.76 6.16 -0.63
CA HIS A 23 11.14 5.89 -0.23
C HIS A 23 11.22 4.68 0.70
N SER A 24 12.18 3.80 0.44
CA SER A 24 12.63 2.86 1.46
C SER A 24 13.30 3.61 2.61
N LEU A 25 13.30 3.03 3.81
CA LEU A 25 14.02 3.61 4.96
C LEU A 25 15.55 3.55 4.81
N GLY A 26 16.07 2.98 3.71
CA GLY A 26 17.48 3.04 3.35
C GLY A 26 18.00 4.47 3.09
N ILE A 27 17.13 5.48 3.04
CA ILE A 27 17.52 6.90 3.03
C ILE A 27 18.06 7.40 4.38
N LEU A 28 17.89 6.63 5.46
CA LEU A 28 18.37 6.96 6.80
C LEU A 28 19.75 6.34 7.07
N SER A 29 20.55 6.97 7.94
CA SER A 29 21.85 6.44 8.40
C SER A 29 21.84 5.98 9.86
N HIS A 30 21.11 6.69 10.72
CA HIS A 30 20.87 6.33 12.12
C HIS A 30 19.37 6.21 12.32
N THR A 31 18.90 5.20 13.04
CA THR A 31 17.47 4.96 13.32
C THR A 31 17.20 4.50 14.75
N THR A 32 18.24 4.31 15.56
CA THR A 32 18.12 3.82 16.93
C THR A 32 19.05 4.62 17.85
N PRO A 33 18.50 5.39 18.83
CA PRO A 33 17.07 5.60 19.05
C PRO A 33 16.43 6.48 17.95
N PRO A 34 15.09 6.49 17.79
CA PRO A 34 14.42 7.24 16.72
C PRO A 34 14.77 8.73 16.68
N SER A 35 14.90 9.38 17.84
CA SER A 35 15.29 10.80 17.94
C SER A 35 16.65 11.10 17.31
N SER A 36 17.57 10.14 17.27
CA SER A 36 18.90 10.29 16.69
C SER A 36 18.88 10.29 15.16
N ALA A 37 17.75 9.93 14.55
CA ALA A 37 17.68 9.62 13.14
C ALA A 37 17.98 10.81 12.22
N ARG A 38 18.67 10.49 11.13
CA ARG A 38 19.13 11.45 10.11
C ARG A 38 19.08 10.80 8.74
N PHE A 39 18.81 11.61 7.73
CA PHE A 39 19.06 11.23 6.36
C PHE A 39 20.55 11.03 6.09
N ARG A 40 20.88 10.11 5.19
CA ARG A 40 22.26 9.84 4.78
C ARG A 40 22.95 11.11 4.30
N GLN A 41 24.23 11.23 4.64
CA GLN A 41 25.07 12.34 4.22
C GLN A 41 25.06 12.48 2.68
N GLY A 42 24.83 13.68 2.19
CA GLY A 42 24.71 13.99 0.78
C GLY A 42 23.26 13.87 0.28
N TYR A 43 22.51 12.85 0.71
CA TYR A 43 21.09 12.71 0.36
C TYR A 43 20.27 13.80 1.02
N ASP A 44 20.57 14.10 2.28
CA ASP A 44 20.01 15.20 3.05
C ASP A 44 20.03 16.53 2.28
N LYS A 45 21.15 16.87 1.64
CA LYS A 45 21.36 18.15 0.93
C LYS A 45 20.88 18.13 -0.50
N HIS A 46 21.21 17.09 -1.26
CA HIS A 46 21.05 17.11 -2.72
C HIS A 46 19.75 16.49 -3.20
N VAL A 47 19.10 15.66 -2.37
CA VAL A 47 17.89 14.92 -2.76
C VAL A 47 16.72 15.32 -1.88
N LEU A 48 16.84 15.09 -0.57
CA LEU A 48 15.70 15.12 0.34
C LEU A 48 15.30 16.52 0.76
N LYS A 49 16.25 17.44 1.03
CA LYS A 49 15.90 18.84 1.34
C LYS A 49 15.17 19.54 0.17
N PRO A 50 15.66 19.49 -1.09
CA PRO A 50 14.91 20.05 -2.22
C PRO A 50 13.56 19.38 -2.44
N LEU A 51 13.48 18.05 -2.26
CA LEU A 51 12.24 17.28 -2.37
C LEU A 51 11.21 17.70 -1.32
N LEU A 52 11.58 17.71 -0.04
CA LEU A 52 10.70 18.11 1.07
C LEU A 52 10.26 19.56 0.92
N SER A 53 11.15 20.46 0.47
CA SER A 53 10.81 21.84 0.15
C SER A 53 9.74 21.91 -0.94
N PHE A 54 9.90 21.14 -2.02
CA PHE A 54 8.91 21.09 -3.10
C PHE A 54 7.57 20.52 -2.63
N LEU A 55 7.58 19.41 -1.88
CA LEU A 55 6.39 18.78 -1.31
C LEU A 55 5.62 19.73 -0.40
N ARG A 56 6.33 20.48 0.46
CA ARG A 56 5.73 21.52 1.31
C ARG A 56 5.05 22.62 0.48
N THR A 57 5.71 23.12 -0.57
CA THR A 57 5.14 24.17 -1.45
C THR A 57 3.84 23.74 -2.12
N ILE A 58 3.71 22.46 -2.47
CA ILE A 58 2.51 21.93 -3.14
C ILE A 58 1.54 21.22 -2.19
N ALA A 59 1.77 21.32 -0.87
CA ALA A 59 0.98 20.65 0.18
C ALA A 59 0.77 19.14 -0.10
N SER A 60 1.83 18.45 -0.53
CA SER A 60 1.82 17.00 -0.76
C SER A 60 2.63 16.24 0.29
N PRO A 61 2.28 14.98 0.59
CA PRO A 61 2.94 14.20 1.63
C PRO A 61 4.30 13.67 1.20
N PHE A 62 5.14 13.35 2.17
CA PHE A 62 6.32 12.51 2.03
C PHE A 62 5.92 11.04 2.22
N VAL A 63 6.12 10.21 1.19
CA VAL A 63 5.75 8.79 1.23
C VAL A 63 6.97 7.94 1.60
N VAL A 64 6.81 7.06 2.59
CA VAL A 64 7.84 6.14 3.07
C VAL A 64 7.30 4.71 3.17
N ASN A 65 8.20 3.74 3.07
CA ASN A 65 7.88 2.31 3.14
C ASN A 65 8.57 1.69 4.37
N PRO A 66 8.01 1.85 5.58
CA PRO A 66 8.54 1.33 6.82
C PRO A 66 8.24 -0.17 6.93
N TYR A 67 9.24 -0.98 6.60
CA TYR A 67 9.17 -2.43 6.73
C TYR A 67 10.00 -2.91 7.94
N PRO A 68 9.36 -3.20 9.10
CA PRO A 68 10.00 -3.93 10.18
C PRO A 68 10.61 -5.25 9.71
N PHE A 69 9.98 -5.93 8.75
CA PHE A 69 10.42 -7.20 8.17
C PHE A 69 11.88 -7.19 7.66
N PHE A 70 12.38 -6.08 7.14
CA PHE A 70 13.75 -6.03 6.61
C PHE A 70 14.81 -5.63 7.65
N GLY A 71 14.39 -5.19 8.85
CA GLY A 71 15.30 -4.61 9.85
C GLY A 71 15.33 -5.33 11.20
N TYR A 72 14.57 -6.41 11.36
CA TYR A 72 14.51 -7.14 12.63
C TYR A 72 15.65 -8.17 12.77
N SER A 73 15.90 -8.55 14.01
CA SER A 73 16.77 -9.63 14.45
C SER A 73 15.96 -10.62 15.30
N PRO A 74 16.47 -11.82 15.63
CA PRO A 74 15.78 -12.75 16.52
C PRO A 74 15.32 -12.12 17.84
N GLU A 75 16.11 -11.22 18.41
CA GLU A 75 15.85 -10.54 19.68
C GLU A 75 14.80 -9.43 19.55
N THR A 76 14.62 -8.89 18.34
CA THR A 76 13.69 -7.79 18.05
C THR A 76 12.46 -8.24 17.26
N LEU A 77 12.28 -9.56 17.06
CA LEU A 77 11.15 -10.12 16.33
C LEU A 77 9.81 -9.74 16.97
N ASP A 78 9.69 -9.86 18.30
CA ASP A 78 8.45 -9.51 19.00
C ASP A 78 8.17 -8.00 18.95
N PHE A 79 9.23 -7.17 18.96
CA PHE A 79 9.13 -5.72 18.74
C PHE A 79 8.67 -5.38 17.33
N ALA A 80 9.12 -6.13 16.32
CA ALA A 80 8.67 -6.00 14.93
C ALA A 80 7.21 -6.45 14.74
N LEU A 81 6.76 -7.46 15.49
CA LEU A 81 5.44 -8.07 15.37
C LEU A 81 4.36 -7.48 16.29
N PHE A 82 4.64 -6.39 16.99
CA PHE A 82 3.72 -5.79 17.99
C PHE A 82 3.35 -6.74 19.15
N ARG A 83 4.20 -7.72 19.44
CA ARG A 83 4.04 -8.67 20.56
C ARG A 83 4.58 -8.07 21.85
N PRO A 84 4.23 -8.61 23.04
CA PRO A 84 4.83 -8.16 24.30
C PRO A 84 6.36 -8.26 24.25
N ASN A 85 7.04 -7.15 24.54
CA ASN A 85 8.49 -7.05 24.50
C ASN A 85 8.97 -5.92 25.44
N PRO A 86 10.27 -5.82 25.77
CA PRO A 86 10.80 -4.76 26.64
C PRO A 86 10.63 -3.33 26.09
N GLY A 87 10.38 -3.20 24.79
CA GLY A 87 10.34 -1.94 24.05
C GLY A 87 11.71 -1.31 23.85
N LEU A 88 11.71 -0.15 23.20
CA LEU A 88 12.87 0.68 22.95
C LEU A 88 12.69 2.01 23.68
N PHE A 89 13.57 2.30 24.64
CA PHE A 89 13.57 3.58 25.34
C PHE A 89 14.53 4.56 24.67
N ASP A 90 14.00 5.71 24.26
CA ASP A 90 14.76 6.79 23.64
C ASP A 90 15.26 7.74 24.74
N GLN A 91 16.57 7.73 24.97
CA GLN A 91 17.19 8.51 26.05
C GLN A 91 17.08 10.01 25.87
N ASP A 92 16.97 10.51 24.64
CA ASP A 92 16.95 11.95 24.37
C ASP A 92 15.54 12.51 24.54
N THR A 93 14.52 11.80 24.02
CA THR A 93 13.12 12.24 24.09
C THR A 93 12.37 11.71 25.31
N LYS A 94 12.93 10.73 26.03
CA LYS A 94 12.29 9.99 27.13
C LYS A 94 11.03 9.23 26.70
N LEU A 95 10.87 8.99 25.40
CA LEU A 95 9.76 8.22 24.86
C LEU A 95 10.07 6.72 24.89
N HIS A 96 9.04 5.91 25.10
CA HIS A 96 9.12 4.45 25.05
C HIS A 96 8.31 3.94 23.87
N TYR A 97 8.96 3.16 23.02
CA TYR A 97 8.38 2.56 21.83
C TYR A 97 8.11 1.09 22.11
N THR A 98 6.89 0.63 21.88
CA THR A 98 6.50 -0.78 22.10
C THR A 98 6.50 -1.61 20.82
N ASN A 99 6.64 -0.97 19.66
CA ASN A 99 6.70 -1.63 18.36
C ASN A 99 7.63 -0.90 17.39
N MET A 100 8.17 -1.65 16.42
CA MET A 100 9.15 -1.15 15.45
C MET A 100 8.55 -0.18 14.42
N PHE A 101 7.26 -0.34 14.09
CA PHE A 101 6.57 0.53 13.14
C PHE A 101 6.55 1.99 13.60
N ASP A 102 6.12 2.23 14.85
CA ASP A 102 6.10 3.57 15.44
C ASP A 102 7.53 4.15 15.53
N ALA A 103 8.51 3.34 15.93
CA ALA A 103 9.91 3.76 16.01
C ALA A 103 10.48 4.15 14.63
N GLN A 104 10.11 3.42 13.58
CA GLN A 104 10.51 3.73 12.21
C GLN A 104 9.86 5.02 11.68
N LEU A 105 8.58 5.24 11.95
CA LEU A 105 7.90 6.49 11.60
C LEU A 105 8.49 7.71 12.32
N ASP A 106 8.78 7.57 13.60
CA ASP A 106 9.39 8.65 14.38
C ASP A 106 10.84 8.90 13.97
N SER A 107 11.56 7.87 13.51
CA SER A 107 12.89 8.04 12.89
C SER A 107 12.81 8.90 11.61
N VAL A 108 11.80 8.66 10.76
CA VAL A 108 11.56 9.48 9.56
C VAL A 108 11.23 10.92 9.97
N TYR A 109 10.34 11.10 10.94
CA TYR A 109 9.96 12.42 11.43
C TYR A 109 11.15 13.19 12.00
N SER A 110 11.98 12.58 12.86
CA SER A 110 13.18 13.21 13.41
C SER A 110 14.17 13.61 12.32
N ALA A 111 14.34 12.80 11.27
CA ALA A 111 15.19 13.16 10.13
C ALA A 111 14.64 14.37 9.34
N MET A 112 13.32 14.44 9.15
CA MET A 112 12.64 15.58 8.50
C MET A 112 12.72 16.86 9.35
N GLU A 113 12.50 16.75 10.65
CA GLU A 113 12.55 17.85 11.61
C GLU A 113 13.93 18.52 11.62
N ARG A 114 15.01 17.73 11.57
CA ARG A 114 16.39 18.24 11.49
C ARG A 114 16.66 19.07 10.24
N LEU A 115 15.90 18.85 9.16
CA LEU A 115 15.98 19.66 7.94
C LEU A 115 14.99 20.83 7.94
N GLY A 116 14.13 20.95 8.95
CA GLY A 116 13.12 22.01 9.10
C GLY A 116 11.80 21.71 8.37
N PHE A 117 11.40 20.44 8.26
CA PHE A 117 10.21 19.99 7.54
C PHE A 117 9.29 19.08 8.36
N SER A 118 9.20 19.30 9.68
CA SER A 118 8.28 18.56 10.56
C SER A 118 6.80 18.76 10.21
N ASP A 119 6.49 19.84 9.49
CA ASP A 119 5.14 20.18 9.02
C ASP A 119 4.68 19.38 7.79
N VAL A 120 5.59 18.71 7.08
CA VAL A 120 5.23 17.91 5.90
C VAL A 120 4.53 16.61 6.36
N ALA A 121 3.39 16.29 5.73
CA ALA A 121 2.63 15.08 5.98
C ALA A 121 3.45 13.81 5.69
N ILE A 122 3.27 12.75 6.47
CA ILE A 122 3.88 11.43 6.21
C ILE A 122 2.78 10.46 5.81
N VAL A 123 3.00 9.70 4.75
CA VAL A 123 2.14 8.60 4.29
C VAL A 123 2.95 7.32 4.23
N VAL A 124 2.38 6.22 4.69
CA VAL A 124 2.97 4.88 4.64
C VAL A 124 2.58 4.25 3.30
N GLY A 125 3.50 4.30 2.32
CA GLY A 125 3.27 3.84 0.96
C GLY A 125 3.25 2.33 0.83
N GLU A 126 4.04 1.62 1.64
CA GLU A 126 4.06 0.16 1.68
C GLU A 126 4.46 -0.32 3.07
N ILE A 127 3.70 -1.28 3.59
CA ILE A 127 4.02 -2.05 4.79
C ILE A 127 3.39 -3.44 4.72
N GLY A 128 4.10 -4.47 5.16
CA GLY A 128 3.55 -5.82 5.18
C GLY A 128 4.52 -6.84 5.74
N TRP A 129 4.05 -8.08 5.88
CA TRP A 129 4.84 -9.22 6.32
C TRP A 129 4.58 -10.43 5.41
N PRO A 130 5.62 -11.14 4.94
CA PRO A 130 5.44 -12.27 4.04
C PRO A 130 4.88 -13.48 4.79
N SER A 131 4.05 -14.27 4.10
CA SER A 131 3.43 -15.49 4.63
C SER A 131 4.25 -16.76 4.41
N LYS A 132 5.32 -16.66 3.62
CA LYS A 132 6.25 -17.75 3.31
C LYS A 132 7.59 -17.16 2.90
N GLY A 133 8.67 -17.68 3.46
CA GLY A 133 10.03 -17.19 3.24
C GLY A 133 11.03 -18.30 2.98
N ASP A 134 12.29 -17.89 2.84
CA ASP A 134 13.45 -18.78 2.88
C ASP A 134 13.67 -19.31 4.32
N ARG A 135 14.46 -20.39 4.45
CA ARG A 135 14.59 -21.12 5.73
C ARG A 135 15.20 -20.31 6.87
N ASP A 136 16.00 -19.30 6.54
CA ASP A 136 16.68 -18.39 7.45
C ASP A 136 15.82 -17.19 7.86
N GLN A 137 14.65 -16.99 7.23
CA GLN A 137 13.72 -15.92 7.56
C GLN A 137 12.78 -16.36 8.69
N ILE A 138 13.16 -16.07 9.93
CA ILE A 138 12.40 -16.45 11.13
C ILE A 138 11.09 -15.65 11.25
N GLY A 139 10.07 -16.24 11.91
CA GLY A 139 8.76 -15.59 12.05
C GLY A 139 8.06 -15.35 10.70
N VAL A 140 8.38 -16.12 9.66
CA VAL A 140 7.73 -16.02 8.36
C VAL A 140 6.83 -17.22 8.13
N ASP A 141 5.56 -17.03 8.43
CA ASP A 141 4.49 -17.98 8.20
C ASP A 141 3.14 -17.26 8.05
N VAL A 142 2.11 -18.00 7.66
CA VAL A 142 0.76 -17.46 7.42
C VAL A 142 0.15 -16.82 8.67
N ALA A 143 0.36 -17.40 9.86
CA ALA A 143 -0.22 -16.89 11.10
C ALA A 143 0.49 -15.60 11.53
N THR A 144 1.81 -15.55 11.42
CA THR A 144 2.61 -14.37 11.75
C THR A 144 2.32 -13.21 10.78
N ALA A 145 2.16 -13.48 9.47
CA ALA A 145 1.76 -12.47 8.51
C ALA A 145 0.36 -11.89 8.79
N ALA A 146 -0.59 -12.75 9.16
CA ALA A 146 -1.94 -12.33 9.54
C ALA A 146 -1.94 -11.47 10.81
N GLU A 147 -1.13 -11.87 11.81
CA GLU A 147 -0.95 -11.13 13.05
C GLU A 147 -0.39 -9.73 12.78
N PHE A 148 0.75 -9.64 12.08
CA PHE A 148 1.40 -8.36 11.80
C PHE A 148 0.47 -7.40 11.04
N ASN A 149 -0.13 -7.84 9.94
CA ASN A 149 -0.98 -6.98 9.11
C ASN A 149 -2.25 -6.54 9.86
N ARG A 150 -2.82 -7.40 10.73
CA ARG A 150 -3.92 -7.01 11.60
C ARG A 150 -3.49 -5.99 12.65
N LYS A 151 -2.33 -6.18 13.28
CA LYS A 151 -1.78 -5.24 14.26
C LYS A 151 -1.46 -3.88 13.66
N VAL A 152 -0.92 -3.81 12.45
CA VAL A 152 -0.74 -2.54 11.71
C VAL A 152 -2.08 -1.85 11.51
N MET A 153 -3.10 -2.58 11.04
CA MET A 153 -4.44 -2.02 10.83
C MET A 153 -5.05 -1.50 12.14
N ASP A 154 -5.03 -2.29 13.21
CA ASP A 154 -5.51 -1.89 14.54
C ASP A 154 -4.77 -0.65 15.05
N ARG A 155 -3.44 -0.62 14.87
CA ARG A 155 -2.57 0.47 15.31
C ARG A 155 -2.86 1.78 14.59
N VAL A 156 -3.08 1.74 13.28
CA VAL A 156 -3.40 2.92 12.45
C VAL A 156 -4.83 3.40 12.73
N ASN A 157 -5.79 2.47 12.86
CA ASN A 157 -7.19 2.80 13.13
C ASN A 157 -7.45 3.29 14.56
N SER A 158 -6.52 3.06 15.51
CA SER A 158 -6.66 3.59 16.87
C SER A 158 -6.60 5.12 16.93
N GLY A 159 -6.01 5.77 15.90
CA GLY A 159 -5.87 7.23 15.82
C GLY A 159 -4.91 7.83 16.86
N THR A 160 -4.20 7.01 17.63
CA THR A 160 -3.33 7.48 18.73
C THR A 160 -2.10 8.22 18.21
N GLY A 161 -1.72 8.02 16.93
CA GLY A 161 -0.43 8.46 16.40
C GLY A 161 0.74 7.68 16.99
N THR A 162 1.96 8.16 16.79
CA THR A 162 3.20 7.58 17.34
C THR A 162 3.62 8.30 18.62
N PRO A 163 4.57 7.78 19.41
CA PRO A 163 5.06 8.47 20.61
C PRO A 163 5.52 9.92 20.38
N LEU A 164 6.26 10.20 19.29
CA LEU A 164 6.75 11.54 18.96
C LEU A 164 5.74 12.38 18.17
N MET A 165 4.77 11.75 17.51
CA MET A 165 3.67 12.41 16.79
C MET A 165 2.30 11.96 17.33
N PRO A 166 1.97 12.28 18.60
CA PRO A 166 0.70 11.88 19.20
C PRO A 166 -0.48 12.54 18.47
N ASN A 167 -1.59 11.80 18.37
CA ASN A 167 -2.83 12.23 17.68
C ASN A 167 -2.69 12.48 16.17
N ARG A 168 -1.56 12.07 15.56
CA ARG A 168 -1.38 12.11 14.11
C ARG A 168 -1.93 10.84 13.47
N THR A 169 -2.70 10.96 12.41
CA THR A 169 -3.13 9.81 11.60
C THR A 169 -2.22 9.63 10.40
N PHE A 170 -2.00 8.37 10.00
CA PHE A 170 -1.13 8.02 8.88
C PHE A 170 -1.93 7.21 7.87
N GLU A 171 -2.13 7.78 6.68
CA GLU A 171 -2.64 7.01 5.56
C GLU A 171 -1.64 5.88 5.27
N THR A 172 -2.13 4.65 5.22
CA THR A 172 -1.29 3.45 5.26
C THR A 172 -1.78 2.42 4.25
N TYR A 173 -0.86 1.97 3.40
CA TYR A 173 -1.11 1.01 2.33
C TYR A 173 -0.43 -0.32 2.64
N ILE A 174 -1.24 -1.37 2.81
CA ILE A 174 -0.74 -2.74 3.02
C ILE A 174 -0.17 -3.28 1.70
N PHE A 175 1.09 -3.69 1.75
CA PHE A 175 1.76 -4.41 0.68
C PHE A 175 1.63 -5.92 0.93
N ALA A 176 0.94 -6.69 0.10
CA ALA A 176 0.21 -6.29 -1.11
C ALA A 176 -1.11 -7.04 -1.23
N LEU A 177 -1.89 -6.71 -2.27
CA LEU A 177 -3.16 -7.39 -2.50
C LEU A 177 -2.94 -8.87 -2.87
N PHE A 178 -1.99 -9.18 -3.75
CA PHE A 178 -1.77 -10.53 -4.27
C PHE A 178 -0.35 -11.04 -4.04
N ASN A 179 -0.20 -12.37 -3.95
CA ASN A 179 1.09 -13.01 -4.11
C ASN A 179 1.58 -12.84 -5.56
N GLU A 180 2.76 -12.25 -5.71
CA GLU A 180 3.33 -11.90 -7.02
C GLU A 180 4.43 -12.91 -7.41
N ASN A 181 4.02 -14.00 -8.07
CA ASN A 181 4.88 -15.14 -8.38
C ASN A 181 6.09 -14.85 -9.30
N LEU A 182 6.08 -13.71 -10.01
CA LEU A 182 7.18 -13.29 -10.90
C LEU A 182 8.19 -12.38 -10.21
N LYS A 183 8.00 -12.02 -8.93
CA LYS A 183 8.98 -11.19 -8.23
C LYS A 183 10.32 -11.93 -8.07
N PRO A 184 11.45 -11.28 -8.45
CA PRO A 184 12.78 -11.84 -8.25
C PRO A 184 13.16 -11.84 -6.76
N GLY A 185 14.27 -12.50 -6.42
CA GLY A 185 14.83 -12.48 -5.07
C GLY A 185 14.32 -13.61 -4.16
N PRO A 186 14.38 -13.41 -2.82
CA PRO A 186 14.00 -14.39 -1.80
C PRO A 186 12.58 -14.95 -1.97
N ILE A 187 12.29 -16.10 -1.36
CA ILE A 187 10.93 -16.67 -1.37
C ILE A 187 9.91 -15.69 -0.77
N SER A 188 10.29 -14.88 0.22
CA SER A 188 9.43 -13.86 0.82
C SER A 188 8.83 -12.90 -0.19
N GLU A 189 9.59 -12.47 -1.20
CA GLU A 189 9.16 -11.48 -2.19
C GLU A 189 7.91 -11.91 -2.96
N ARG A 190 7.69 -13.23 -3.11
CA ARG A 190 6.55 -13.79 -3.84
C ARG A 190 5.31 -14.03 -2.94
N ASN A 191 5.39 -13.72 -1.64
CA ASN A 191 4.41 -14.18 -0.64
C ASN A 191 3.93 -13.09 0.35
N PHE A 192 3.95 -11.81 -0.03
CA PHE A 192 3.39 -10.69 0.75
C PHE A 192 1.87 -10.50 0.60
N GLY A 193 1.23 -11.21 -0.32
CA GLY A 193 -0.17 -11.01 -0.67
C GLY A 193 -1.14 -11.37 0.45
N LEU A 194 -2.18 -10.55 0.61
CA LEU A 194 -3.38 -10.92 1.36
C LEU A 194 -4.16 -12.04 0.66
N PHE A 195 -4.08 -12.11 -0.68
CA PHE A 195 -4.74 -13.10 -1.52
C PHE A 195 -3.74 -13.83 -2.43
N ARG A 196 -4.11 -15.05 -2.83
CA ARG A 196 -3.47 -15.75 -3.96
C ARG A 196 -4.00 -15.16 -5.28
N SER A 197 -3.33 -15.51 -6.38
CA SER A 197 -3.72 -15.06 -7.73
C SER A 197 -5.10 -15.54 -8.18
N ASP A 198 -5.65 -16.59 -7.56
CA ASP A 198 -6.99 -17.12 -7.78
C ASP A 198 -8.07 -16.45 -6.90
N LEU A 199 -7.74 -15.33 -6.25
CA LEU A 199 -8.59 -14.58 -5.32
C LEU A 199 -8.91 -15.31 -4.01
N THR A 200 -8.33 -16.48 -3.76
CA THR A 200 -8.47 -17.12 -2.44
C THR A 200 -7.66 -16.35 -1.40
N PRO A 201 -8.22 -16.05 -0.22
CA PRO A 201 -7.45 -15.39 0.83
C PRO A 201 -6.29 -16.29 1.29
N VAL A 202 -5.12 -15.70 1.51
CA VAL A 202 -4.02 -16.37 2.21
C VAL A 202 -4.33 -16.43 3.70
N TYR A 203 -4.83 -15.31 4.24
CA TYR A 203 -5.29 -15.14 5.62
C TYR A 203 -6.29 -13.97 5.69
N ASP A 204 -7.02 -13.85 6.81
CA ASP A 204 -7.97 -12.76 7.04
C ASP A 204 -7.44 -11.77 8.09
N ILE A 205 -7.43 -10.49 7.74
CA ILE A 205 -7.03 -9.39 8.63
C ILE A 205 -8.23 -8.57 9.13
N GLY A 206 -9.46 -8.99 8.85
CA GLY A 206 -10.70 -8.30 9.26
C GLY A 206 -11.31 -7.40 8.19
N ILE A 207 -10.83 -7.49 6.94
CA ILE A 207 -11.33 -6.71 5.79
C ILE A 207 -12.29 -7.50 4.90
N LEU A 208 -12.40 -8.81 5.10
CA LEU A 208 -13.29 -9.66 4.31
C LEU A 208 -14.75 -9.47 4.74
N ARG A 209 -15.65 -9.37 3.77
CA ARG A 209 -17.09 -9.34 4.06
C ARG A 209 -17.54 -10.69 4.65
N PRO A 210 -18.52 -10.72 5.58
CA PRO A 210 -19.00 -11.96 6.21
C PRO A 210 -19.39 -13.07 5.22
N THR A 211 -19.95 -12.71 4.07
CA THR A 211 -20.30 -13.65 2.98
C THR A 211 -19.09 -14.35 2.37
N VAL A 212 -17.94 -13.67 2.27
CA VAL A 212 -16.69 -14.23 1.73
C VAL A 212 -16.04 -15.19 2.73
N ILE A 213 -16.09 -14.85 4.02
CA ILE A 213 -15.61 -15.72 5.12
C ILE A 213 -16.34 -17.07 5.08
N ALA A 214 -17.67 -17.05 5.00
CA ALA A 214 -18.48 -18.27 4.98
C ALA A 214 -18.21 -19.18 3.75
N ALA A 215 -17.81 -18.60 2.61
CA ALA A 215 -17.47 -19.36 1.40
C ALA A 215 -16.04 -19.94 1.46
N ALA A 216 -15.06 -19.16 1.93
CA ALA A 216 -13.67 -19.58 2.05
C ALA A 216 -13.50 -20.77 3.03
N PHE A 217 -14.16 -20.72 4.19
CA PHE A 217 -14.07 -21.79 5.19
C PHE A 217 -14.88 -23.05 4.84
N ARG A 218 -15.88 -22.96 3.95
CA ARG A 218 -16.58 -24.15 3.42
C ARG A 218 -15.74 -24.95 2.43
N CYS A 219 -14.87 -24.29 1.67
CA CYS A 219 -14.01 -24.93 0.67
C CYS A 219 -12.89 -25.80 1.30
N VAL A 220 -12.43 -25.44 2.51
CA VAL A 220 -11.37 -26.19 3.23
C VAL A 220 -11.90 -27.49 3.85
N SER A 221 -13.20 -27.59 4.16
CA SER A 221 -13.76 -28.71 4.92
C SER A 221 -14.28 -29.87 4.07
N LYS A 222 -14.48 -29.73 2.75
CA LYS A 222 -15.03 -30.80 1.90
C LYS A 222 -14.39 -30.79 0.52
N ASN A 223 -13.91 -31.96 0.06
CA ASN A 223 -13.53 -32.23 -1.33
C ASN A 223 -14.52 -31.57 -2.29
N CYS A 224 -14.06 -30.52 -2.96
CA CYS A 224 -14.91 -29.60 -3.69
C CYS A 224 -15.24 -30.17 -5.08
N ILE A 225 -16.38 -30.87 -5.19
CA ILE A 225 -17.13 -30.92 -6.44
C ILE A 225 -18.23 -29.87 -6.30
N LEU A 226 -18.01 -28.69 -6.87
CA LEU A 226 -19.09 -27.81 -7.31
C LEU A 226 -18.55 -26.87 -8.39
N PHE A 227 -18.42 -27.45 -9.57
CA PHE A 227 -18.64 -26.75 -10.83
C PHE A 227 -20.03 -26.09 -10.81
N THR A 228 -20.15 -24.92 -11.45
CA THR A 228 -21.38 -24.28 -11.98
C THR A 228 -22.37 -23.51 -11.10
N SER A 229 -21.95 -22.75 -10.08
CA SER A 229 -22.84 -21.68 -9.54
C SER A 229 -22.31 -20.25 -9.59
N LEU A 230 -21.01 -20.02 -9.78
CA LEU A 230 -20.48 -18.65 -9.84
C LEU A 230 -20.71 -17.96 -11.21
N VAL A 231 -20.90 -18.72 -12.29
CA VAL A 231 -21.13 -18.16 -13.64
C VAL A 231 -22.56 -17.60 -13.78
N LEU A 232 -23.55 -18.15 -13.09
CA LEU A 232 -24.95 -17.74 -13.22
C LEU A 232 -25.29 -16.40 -12.52
N GLU A 233 -24.52 -16.00 -11.51
CA GLU A 233 -24.77 -14.75 -10.79
C GLU A 233 -24.23 -13.53 -11.54
N ILE A 234 -23.14 -13.71 -12.31
CA ILE A 234 -22.55 -12.66 -13.17
C ILE A 234 -23.43 -12.44 -14.40
N ASP A 235 -23.93 -13.50 -15.04
CA ASP A 235 -24.87 -13.39 -16.18
C ASP A 235 -26.19 -12.71 -15.80
N ARG A 236 -26.69 -12.93 -14.57
CA ARG A 236 -27.89 -12.23 -14.06
C ARG A 236 -27.65 -10.74 -13.82
N LEU A 237 -26.42 -10.33 -13.53
CA LEU A 237 -26.05 -8.93 -13.36
C LEU A 237 -25.90 -8.22 -14.72
N GLU A 238 -25.29 -8.87 -15.71
CA GLU A 238 -25.20 -8.32 -17.07
C GLU A 238 -26.60 -8.14 -17.72
N HIS A 239 -27.50 -9.12 -17.55
CA HIS A 239 -28.87 -8.99 -18.06
C HIS A 239 -29.69 -7.87 -17.40
N ARG A 240 -29.41 -7.54 -16.12
CA ARG A 240 -30.06 -6.43 -15.41
C ARG A 240 -29.52 -5.06 -15.81
N ILE A 241 -28.24 -4.97 -16.15
CA ILE A 241 -27.62 -3.73 -16.64
C ILE A 241 -28.05 -3.43 -18.08
N HIS A 242 -28.21 -4.46 -18.92
CA HIS A 242 -28.67 -4.28 -20.30
C HIS A 242 -30.14 -3.82 -20.38
N ARG A 243 -31.04 -4.34 -19.52
CA ARG A 243 -32.45 -3.89 -19.48
C ARG A 243 -32.65 -2.46 -18.96
N ARG A 244 -31.70 -1.89 -18.23
CA ARG A 244 -31.76 -0.49 -17.76
C ARG A 244 -31.20 0.52 -18.75
N THR A 245 -30.44 0.08 -19.74
CA THR A 245 -29.78 0.95 -20.73
C THR A 245 -30.51 1.03 -22.07
N THR A 246 -31.47 0.14 -22.34
CA THR A 246 -32.21 0.10 -23.63
C THR A 246 -33.70 0.41 -23.51
N GLY A 247 -34.13 1.07 -22.43
CA GLY A 247 -35.54 1.20 -22.08
C GLY A 247 -35.99 2.58 -21.64
N ASP A 248 -35.57 3.65 -22.33
CA ASP A 248 -36.36 4.89 -22.41
C ASP A 248 -35.81 5.81 -23.51
N HIS A 249 -36.48 5.87 -24.67
CA HIS A 249 -36.55 7.05 -25.52
C HIS A 249 -37.60 6.84 -26.61
N ARG A 250 -38.78 7.43 -26.37
CA ARG A 250 -39.76 7.73 -27.41
C ARG A 250 -39.21 8.84 -28.31
N SER A 251 -39.20 8.53 -29.61
CA SER A 251 -39.33 9.41 -30.78
C SER A 251 -39.43 10.91 -30.55
N GLU A 252 -38.46 11.66 -31.06
CA GLU A 252 -38.71 12.91 -31.77
C GLU A 252 -37.70 13.06 -32.92
N ASP A 253 -38.23 13.46 -34.06
CA ASP A 253 -37.71 13.36 -35.42
C ASP A 253 -37.24 14.74 -35.85
N LEU A 254 -35.93 14.96 -36.08
CA LEU A 254 -35.45 16.12 -36.81
C LEU A 254 -34.22 15.79 -37.67
N ARG A 255 -34.44 15.96 -38.98
CA ARG A 255 -33.52 15.89 -40.10
C ARG A 255 -32.35 16.86 -39.95
N GLY A 256 -31.15 16.45 -40.38
CA GLY A 256 -30.08 17.41 -40.67
C GLY A 256 -28.66 16.82 -40.73
N SER A 257 -28.28 16.32 -41.90
CA SER A 257 -26.99 16.52 -42.59
C SER A 257 -25.67 16.62 -41.79
N GLY A 258 -24.71 15.77 -42.15
CA GLY A 258 -23.27 16.09 -42.00
C GLY A 258 -22.40 14.87 -41.73
N GLY A 259 -21.66 14.40 -42.74
CA GLY A 259 -20.94 13.14 -42.70
C GLY A 259 -19.63 13.16 -41.90
N ALA A 260 -19.26 11.98 -41.39
CA ALA A 260 -17.87 11.58 -41.09
C ALA A 260 -17.87 10.10 -40.64
N LEU A 261 -18.18 9.18 -41.54
CA LEU A 261 -17.93 7.74 -41.35
C LEU A 261 -17.24 7.19 -42.59
N GLN A 262 -15.95 7.50 -42.69
CA GLN A 262 -15.02 6.77 -43.52
C GLN A 262 -13.90 6.21 -42.65
N SER A 263 -13.62 4.92 -42.88
CA SER A 263 -12.32 4.28 -42.68
C SER A 263 -11.90 3.90 -41.25
N LEU A 264 -12.52 2.86 -40.68
CA LEU A 264 -11.89 1.99 -39.68
C LEU A 264 -12.26 0.52 -39.93
N ALA A 265 -11.90 0.03 -41.12
CA ALA A 265 -11.92 -1.39 -41.45
C ALA A 265 -10.79 -1.70 -42.43
N ARG A 266 -9.53 -1.64 -41.97
CA ARG A 266 -8.41 -2.30 -42.65
C ARG A 266 -7.18 -2.37 -41.74
N ARG A 267 -6.63 -3.59 -41.65
CA ARG A 267 -5.27 -3.96 -41.17
C ARG A 267 -5.12 -4.28 -39.67
N ARG A 268 -5.79 -5.36 -39.25
CA ARG A 268 -5.11 -6.42 -38.48
C ARG A 268 -4.28 -7.26 -39.45
N ARG A 269 -2.96 -7.03 -39.51
CA ARG A 269 -1.89 -7.94 -39.97
C ARG A 269 -0.60 -7.13 -40.04
N LEU A 270 0.25 -7.29 -39.03
CA LEU A 270 1.72 -7.15 -39.09
C LEU A 270 2.22 -7.17 -37.64
N TYR A 271 2.68 -8.33 -37.19
CA TYR A 271 3.83 -8.49 -36.30
C TYR A 271 4.14 -10.00 -36.26
N ARG A 272 4.88 -10.43 -37.29
CA ARG A 272 5.67 -11.67 -37.33
C ARG A 272 7.04 -11.25 -37.88
N GLY A 273 8.09 -11.48 -37.10
CA GLY A 273 9.50 -11.51 -37.53
C GLY A 273 10.19 -10.16 -37.60
N THR A 274 11.01 -9.86 -36.60
CA THR A 274 12.47 -10.10 -36.59
C THR A 274 12.92 -10.23 -35.14
#